data_AF-A0A7K1XUF2-F1
#
_entry.id   AF-A0A7K1XUF2-F1
#
_cell.length_a   1.000
_cell.length_b   1.000
_cell.length_c   1.000
_cell.angle_alpha   90.00
_cell.angle_beta   90.00
_cell.angle_gamma   90.00
#
_symmetry.space_group_name_H-M   'P 1'
#
loop_
_entity.id
_entity.type
_entity.pdbx_description
1 polymer ?
#
loop_
_entity_poly.entity_id
_entity_poly.type
_entity_poly.pdbx_seq_one_letter_code
_entity_poly.pdbx_strand_id
1 'polypeptide(L)'
;MFLASHAQQKSSHYRAAEELVTAMKLQANFKSTIDAAVSAQTAAIPEMQRQKFTAAMREFLEKYATWEKMKQAYVDIYMEEFTEGELKDISRFYQTPSGRKFIDKATILSSRSIQVGQKLVKDHPKEMQAIIAKYFN
;
A
#
# COMPACT_ATOMS: atom_id res chain seq x y z
N MET A 1 -21.53 -38.90 12.63
CA MET A 1 -21.68 -37.55 13.20
C MET A 1 -20.28 -37.03 13.51
N PHE A 2 -19.65 -36.28 12.61
CA PHE A 2 -18.52 -35.36 12.89
C PHE A 2 -18.37 -34.44 11.67
N LEU A 3 -19.43 -33.68 11.42
CA LEU A 3 -19.33 -32.44 10.66
C LEU A 3 -18.87 -31.36 11.64
N ALA A 4 -17.93 -30.52 11.20
CA ALA A 4 -17.33 -29.37 11.88
C ALA A 4 -16.15 -29.66 12.83
N SER A 5 -14.91 -29.45 12.35
CA SER A 5 -13.79 -29.06 13.23
C SER A 5 -12.62 -28.36 12.51
N HIS A 6 -12.53 -28.40 11.17
CA HIS A 6 -11.42 -27.77 10.43
C HIS A 6 -11.65 -26.31 10.00
N ALA A 7 -12.59 -25.60 10.63
CA ALA A 7 -12.52 -24.14 10.66
C ALA A 7 -11.35 -23.76 11.59
N GLN A 8 -10.14 -23.92 11.08
CA GLN A 8 -8.85 -23.64 11.70
C GLN A 8 -8.98 -22.44 12.64
N GLN A 9 -8.82 -22.65 13.94
CA GLN A 9 -8.77 -21.55 14.88
C GLN A 9 -7.53 -20.71 14.56
N LYS A 10 -7.74 -19.60 13.84
CA LYS A 10 -6.69 -18.64 13.47
C LYS A 10 -5.83 -18.30 14.70
N SER A 11 -4.51 -18.33 14.55
CA SER A 11 -3.55 -18.06 15.64
C SER A 11 -3.66 -16.62 16.15
N SER A 12 -3.14 -16.36 17.35
CA SER A 12 -3.04 -14.98 17.88
C SER A 12 -2.21 -14.08 16.98
N HIS A 13 -1.12 -14.61 16.40
CA HIS A 13 -0.29 -13.93 15.41
C HIS A 13 -1.08 -13.52 14.17
N TYR A 14 -1.87 -14.45 13.62
CA TYR A 14 -2.76 -14.16 12.48
C TYR A 14 -3.75 -13.05 12.81
N ARG A 15 -4.39 -13.09 13.99
CA ARG A 15 -5.35 -12.06 14.40
C ARG A 15 -4.69 -10.68 14.52
N ALA A 16 -3.48 -10.61 15.05
CA ALA A 16 -2.74 -9.35 15.14
C ALA A 16 -2.43 -8.75 13.75
N ALA A 17 -2.02 -9.57 12.79
CA ALA A 17 -1.81 -9.13 11.41
C ALA A 17 -3.13 -8.72 10.73
N GLU A 18 -4.21 -9.48 10.94
CA GLU A 18 -5.54 -9.17 10.42
C GLU A 18 -6.09 -7.84 10.95
N GLU A 19 -5.86 -7.55 12.23
CA GLU A 19 -6.19 -6.26 12.84
C GLU A 19 -5.40 -5.11 12.20
N LEU A 20 -4.09 -5.27 12.00
CA LEU A 20 -3.26 -4.26 11.35
C LEU A 20 -3.73 -3.96 9.92
N VAL A 21 -3.90 -5.00 9.09
CA VAL A 21 -4.38 -4.88 7.69
C VAL A 21 -5.72 -4.14 7.63
N THR A 22 -6.58 -4.38 8.61
CA THR A 22 -7.87 -3.70 8.76
C THR A 22 -7.70 -2.24 9.19
N ALA A 23 -6.83 -1.97 10.17
CA ALA A 23 -6.53 -0.63 10.68
C ALA A 23 -5.94 0.30 9.60
N MET A 24 -5.21 -0.27 8.64
CA MET A 24 -4.68 0.41 7.46
C MET A 24 -5.73 0.82 6.42
N LYS A 25 -6.99 0.37 6.57
CA LYS A 25 -8.10 0.66 5.64
C LYS A 25 -7.83 0.26 4.19
N LEU A 26 -7.03 -0.79 3.96
CA LEU A 26 -6.71 -1.27 2.62
C LEU A 26 -7.96 -1.70 1.84
N GLN A 27 -8.99 -2.20 2.53
CA GLN A 27 -10.28 -2.56 1.92
C GLN A 27 -10.98 -1.37 1.25
N ALA A 28 -10.95 -0.19 1.88
CA ALA A 28 -11.60 1.01 1.35
C ALA A 28 -10.94 1.46 0.04
N ASN A 29 -9.62 1.30 -0.05
CA ASN A 29 -8.83 1.65 -1.22
C ASN A 29 -8.80 0.55 -2.29
N PHE A 30 -9.11 -0.70 -1.92
CA PHE A 30 -9.05 -1.85 -2.80
C PHE A 30 -9.93 -1.66 -4.03
N LYS A 31 -11.20 -1.30 -3.83
CA LYS A 31 -12.14 -1.06 -4.94
C LYS A 31 -11.66 0.07 -5.86
N SER A 32 -11.22 1.18 -5.29
CA SER A 32 -10.73 2.33 -6.07
C SER A 32 -9.48 1.95 -6.88
N THR A 33 -8.60 1.12 -6.32
CA THR A 33 -7.38 0.66 -6.99
C THR A 33 -7.73 -0.25 -8.16
N ILE A 34 -8.66 -1.18 -7.97
CA ILE A 34 -9.19 -2.04 -9.04
C ILE A 34 -9.84 -1.20 -10.14
N ASP A 35 -10.70 -0.25 -9.79
CA ASP A 35 -11.37 0.61 -10.77
C ASP A 35 -10.38 1.46 -11.58
N ALA A 36 -9.34 2.00 -10.93
CA ALA A 36 -8.28 2.74 -11.59
C ALA A 36 -7.45 1.84 -12.53
N ALA A 37 -7.10 0.62 -12.09
CA ALA A 37 -6.34 -0.33 -12.91
C ALA A 37 -7.14 -0.81 -14.14
N VAL A 38 -8.45 -1.03 -13.99
CA VAL A 38 -9.34 -1.35 -15.11
C VAL A 38 -9.41 -0.16 -16.07
N SER A 39 -9.62 1.05 -15.55
CA SER A 39 -9.70 2.27 -16.38
C SER A 39 -8.42 2.51 -17.18
N ALA A 40 -7.25 2.34 -16.55
CA ALA A 40 -5.95 2.50 -17.20
C ALA A 40 -5.74 1.49 -18.33
N GLN A 41 -6.11 0.22 -18.12
CA GLN A 41 -6.01 -0.80 -19.17
C GLN A 41 -7.02 -0.56 -20.30
N THR A 42 -8.26 -0.19 -19.97
CA THR A 42 -9.29 0.13 -20.97
C THR A 42 -8.91 1.33 -21.84
N ALA A 43 -8.15 2.30 -21.32
CA ALA A 43 -7.73 3.47 -22.08
C ALA A 43 -6.82 3.12 -23.28
N ALA A 44 -6.12 1.99 -23.24
CA ALA A 44 -5.28 1.50 -24.34
C ALA A 44 -6.06 0.69 -25.40
N ILE A 45 -7.35 0.42 -25.17
CA ILE A 45 -8.19 -0.42 -26.04
C ILE A 45 -8.96 0.45 -27.05
N PRO A 46 -9.12 0.01 -28.32
CA PRO A 46 -9.93 0.71 -29.31
C PRO A 46 -11.33 1.02 -28.78
N GLU A 47 -11.83 2.23 -29.08
CA GLU A 47 -13.07 2.75 -28.48
C GLU A 47 -14.26 1.78 -28.61
N MET A 48 -14.43 1.20 -29.79
CA MET A 48 -15.50 0.23 -30.09
C MET A 48 -15.44 -1.07 -29.26
N GLN A 49 -14.29 -1.37 -28.64
CA GLN A 49 -14.08 -2.57 -27.82
C GLN A 49 -14.00 -2.27 -26.32
N ARG A 50 -13.90 -1.00 -25.91
CA ARG A 50 -13.71 -0.60 -24.50
C ARG A 50 -14.78 -1.17 -23.56
N GLN A 51 -16.04 -1.15 -23.98
CA GLN A 51 -17.14 -1.68 -23.16
C GLN A 51 -17.00 -3.20 -22.93
N LYS A 52 -16.73 -3.95 -24.01
CA LYS A 52 -16.55 -5.42 -23.93
C LYS A 52 -15.33 -5.79 -23.09
N PHE A 53 -14.21 -5.10 -23.30
CA PHE A 53 -12.99 -5.31 -22.52
C PHE A 53 -13.20 -5.00 -21.04
N THR A 54 -13.83 -3.86 -20.72
CA THR A 54 -14.11 -3.48 -19.33
C THR A 54 -14.98 -4.53 -18.64
N ALA A 55 -16.02 -5.04 -19.31
CA ALA A 55 -16.88 -6.09 -18.77
C ALA A 55 -16.09 -7.38 -18.51
N ALA A 56 -15.29 -7.85 -19.47
CA ALA A 56 -14.47 -9.05 -19.32
C ALA A 56 -13.45 -8.92 -18.18
N MET A 57 -12.79 -7.76 -18.06
CA MET A 57 -11.84 -7.49 -16.97
C MET A 57 -12.52 -7.47 -15.61
N ARG A 58 -13.71 -6.87 -15.50
CA ARG A 58 -14.48 -6.88 -14.24
C ARG A 58 -14.89 -8.29 -13.84
N GLU A 59 -15.39 -9.09 -14.78
CA GLU A 59 -15.75 -10.49 -14.52
C GLU A 59 -14.53 -11.30 -14.04
N PHE A 60 -13.37 -11.10 -14.65
CA PHE A 60 -12.13 -11.75 -14.22
C PHE A 60 -11.72 -11.33 -12.80
N LEU A 61 -11.71 -10.02 -12.52
CA LEU A 61 -11.31 -9.49 -11.22
C LEU A 61 -12.28 -9.89 -10.10
N GLU A 62 -13.58 -9.98 -10.36
CA GLU A 62 -14.56 -10.48 -9.40
C GLU A 62 -14.31 -11.95 -9.01
N LYS A 63 -13.80 -12.77 -9.93
CA LYS A 63 -13.48 -14.19 -9.65
C LYS A 63 -12.17 -14.37 -8.87
N TYR A 64 -11.16 -13.55 -9.15
CA TYR A 64 -9.79 -13.79 -8.67
C TYR A 64 -9.24 -12.71 -7.74
N ALA A 65 -9.59 -11.46 -7.94
CA ALA A 65 -9.18 -10.33 -7.11
C ALA A 65 -10.30 -9.97 -6.12
N THR A 66 -10.65 -10.92 -5.25
CA THR A 66 -11.57 -10.63 -4.14
C THR A 66 -10.81 -10.01 -2.97
N TRP A 67 -11.50 -9.18 -2.19
CA TRP A 67 -10.92 -8.61 -0.98
C TRP A 67 -10.42 -9.71 -0.03
N GLU A 68 -11.14 -10.81 0.14
CA GLU A 68 -10.74 -11.90 1.03
C GLU A 68 -9.41 -12.55 0.63
N LYS A 69 -9.21 -12.83 -0.67
CA LYS A 69 -7.93 -13.38 -1.16
C LYS A 69 -6.78 -12.41 -0.96
N MET A 70 -7.00 -11.13 -1.25
CA MET A 70 -5.97 -10.12 -1.10
C MET A 70 -5.66 -9.84 0.38
N LYS A 71 -6.68 -9.80 1.24
CA LYS A 71 -6.53 -9.66 2.68
C LYS A 71 -5.69 -10.80 3.26
N GLN A 72 -5.96 -12.03 2.86
CA GLN A 72 -5.16 -13.18 3.29
C GLN A 72 -3.68 -13.01 2.89
N ALA A 73 -3.40 -12.67 1.64
CA ALA A 73 -2.04 -12.43 1.18
C ALA A 73 -1.34 -11.30 1.97
N TYR A 74 -2.06 -10.22 2.31
CA TYR A 74 -1.51 -9.18 3.17
C TYR A 74 -1.21 -9.69 4.57
N VAL A 75 -2.14 -10.43 5.18
CA VAL A 75 -1.93 -11.01 6.51
C VAL A 75 -0.69 -11.90 6.53
N ASP A 76 -0.50 -12.74 5.52
CA ASP A 76 0.67 -13.62 5.40
C ASP A 76 1.97 -12.80 5.34
N ILE A 77 2.03 -11.76 4.49
CA ILE A 77 3.20 -10.86 4.40
C ILE A 77 3.51 -10.22 5.77
N TYR A 78 2.50 -9.67 6.45
CA TYR A 78 2.73 -9.03 7.75
C TYR A 78 3.13 -10.03 8.85
N MET A 79 2.65 -11.27 8.78
CA MET A 79 3.05 -12.32 9.70
C MET A 79 4.49 -12.78 9.48
N GLU A 80 4.99 -12.75 8.24
CA GLU A 80 6.37 -13.10 7.89
C GLU A 80 7.37 -12.03 8.34
N GLU A 81 6.99 -10.75 8.24
CA GLU A 81 7.90 -9.62 8.47
C GLU A 81 7.92 -9.13 9.92
N PHE A 82 6.87 -9.39 10.70
CA PHE A 82 6.74 -8.85 12.05
C PHE A 82 6.38 -9.93 13.06
N THR A 83 6.80 -9.71 14.30
CA THR A 83 6.34 -10.50 15.44
C THR A 83 4.92 -10.10 15.87
N GLU A 84 4.24 -10.97 16.62
CA GLU A 84 2.89 -10.69 17.14
C GLU A 84 2.83 -9.39 17.97
N GLY A 85 3.88 -9.12 18.76
CA GLY A 85 3.97 -7.91 19.58
C GLY A 85 4.04 -6.65 18.73
N GLU A 86 4.91 -6.64 17.71
CA GLU A 86 5.06 -5.50 16.80
C GLU A 86 3.78 -5.23 16.02
N LEU A 87 3.10 -6.28 15.53
CA LEU A 87 1.82 -6.14 14.84
C LEU A 87 0.76 -5.45 15.73
N LYS A 88 0.69 -5.83 17.01
CA LYS A 88 -0.24 -5.21 17.97
C LYS A 88 0.13 -3.75 18.25
N ASP A 89 1.42 -3.45 18.40
CA ASP A 89 1.87 -2.09 18.70
C ASP A 89 1.66 -1.15 17.50
N ILE A 90 1.97 -1.61 16.30
CA ILE A 90 1.70 -0.87 15.06
C ILE A 90 0.19 -0.67 14.90
N SER A 91 -0.63 -1.72 15.07
CA SER A 91 -2.10 -1.62 14.98
C SER A 91 -2.65 -0.57 15.96
N ARG A 92 -2.17 -0.57 17.21
CA ARG A 92 -2.55 0.42 18.23
C ARG A 92 -2.18 1.83 17.80
N PHE A 93 -0.98 2.04 17.27
CA PHE A 93 -0.57 3.35 16.75
C PHE A 93 -1.48 3.82 15.62
N TYR A 94 -1.78 2.97 14.64
CA TYR A 94 -2.68 3.26 13.51
C TYR A 94 -4.11 3.65 13.91
N GLN A 95 -4.57 3.17 15.08
CA GLN A 95 -5.89 3.48 15.61
C GLN A 95 -5.95 4.85 16.31
N THR A 96 -4.81 5.42 16.71
CA THR A 96 -4.78 6.75 17.33
C THR A 96 -5.03 7.86 16.29
N PRO A 97 -5.63 9.01 16.69
CA PRO A 97 -5.79 10.16 15.79
C PRO A 97 -4.45 10.66 15.22
N SER A 98 -3.40 10.69 16.06
CA SER A 98 -2.06 11.11 15.65
C SER A 98 -1.42 10.12 14.70
N GLY A 99 -1.52 8.81 14.95
CA GLY A 99 -0.94 7.79 14.07
C GLY A 99 -1.62 7.77 12.71
N ARG A 100 -2.95 7.87 12.66
CA ARG A 100 -3.68 8.02 11.39
C ARG A 100 -3.25 9.26 10.62
N LYS A 101 -3.17 10.41 11.30
CA LYS A 101 -2.70 11.66 10.68
C LYS A 101 -1.25 11.56 10.20
N PHE A 102 -0.38 10.85 10.93
CA PHE A 102 1.01 10.66 10.54
C PHE A 102 1.12 9.88 9.24
N ILE A 103 0.40 8.75 9.14
CA ILE A 103 0.40 7.92 7.93
C ILE A 103 -0.22 8.65 6.73
N ASP A 104 -1.35 9.35 6.92
CA ASP A 104 -1.97 10.18 5.89
C ASP A 104 -1.02 11.28 5.37
N LYS A 105 -0.06 11.70 6.22
CA LYS A 105 0.93 12.73 5.89
C LYS A 105 2.28 12.17 5.46
N ALA A 106 2.51 10.85 5.49
CA ALA A 106 3.82 10.26 5.21
C ALA A 106 4.36 10.68 3.82
N THR A 107 3.54 10.59 2.77
CA THR A 107 3.93 10.98 1.41
C THR A 107 4.23 12.47 1.27
N ILE A 108 3.42 13.36 1.87
CA ILE A 108 3.67 14.81 1.80
C ILE A 108 4.89 15.22 2.62
N LEU A 109 5.13 14.57 3.77
CA LEU A 109 6.33 14.78 4.57
C LEU A 109 7.57 14.37 3.78
N SER A 110 7.57 13.17 3.16
CA SER A 110 8.65 12.70 2.31
C SER A 110 8.94 13.67 1.14
N SER A 111 7.90 14.10 0.43
CA SER A 111 8.02 15.08 -0.67
C SER A 111 8.62 16.41 -0.20
N ARG A 112 8.19 16.93 0.94
CA ARG A 112 8.73 18.18 1.51
C ARG A 112 10.18 18.02 1.97
N SER A 113 10.56 16.88 2.54
CA SER A 113 11.94 16.60 2.94
C SER A 113 12.89 16.62 1.74
N ILE A 114 12.47 16.06 0.60
CA ILE A 114 13.25 16.12 -0.65
C ILE A 114 13.43 17.57 -1.12
N GLN A 115 12.38 18.39 -1.07
CA GLN A 115 12.44 19.79 -1.47
C GLN A 115 13.42 20.60 -0.61
N VAL A 116 13.52 20.31 0.69
CA VAL A 116 14.51 20.93 1.57
C VAL A 116 15.93 20.62 1.08
N GLY A 117 16.24 19.36 0.79
CA GLY A 117 17.55 18.96 0.27
C GLY A 117 17.88 19.65 -1.07
N GLN A 118 16.91 19.70 -1.99
CA GLN A 118 17.06 20.40 -3.27
C GLN A 118 17.33 21.90 -3.09
N LYS A 119 16.63 22.55 -2.14
CA LYS A 119 16.83 23.96 -1.84
C LYS A 119 18.23 24.23 -1.30
N LEU A 120 18.75 23.39 -0.40
CA LEU A 120 20.11 23.54 0.13
C LEU A 120 21.16 23.55 -0.99
N VAL A 121 21.06 22.64 -1.95
CA VAL A 121 21.99 22.61 -3.10
C VAL A 121 21.79 23.85 -4.00
N LYS A 122 20.53 24.19 -4.29
CA LYS A 122 20.19 25.33 -5.15
C LYS A 122 20.68 26.67 -4.59
N ASP A 123 20.72 26.81 -3.27
CA ASP A 123 21.17 28.03 -2.60
C ASP A 123 22.72 28.19 -2.63
N HIS A 124 23.48 27.14 -2.99
CA HIS A 124 24.96 27.14 -2.99
C HIS A 124 25.60 26.72 -4.34
N PRO A 125 25.20 27.31 -5.49
CA PRO A 125 25.63 26.82 -6.80
C PRO A 125 27.13 27.01 -7.06
N LYS A 126 27.73 28.10 -6.54
CA LYS A 126 29.16 28.40 -6.72
C LYS A 126 30.05 27.45 -5.91
N GLU A 127 29.67 27.19 -4.66
CA GLU A 127 30.40 26.26 -3.80
C GLU A 127 30.33 24.83 -4.36
N MET A 128 29.15 24.42 -4.85
CA MET A 128 29.01 23.16 -5.57
C MET A 128 29.95 23.07 -6.79
N GLN A 129 30.01 24.11 -7.64
CA GLN A 129 30.92 24.14 -8.78
C GLN A 129 32.39 24.05 -8.36
N ALA A 130 32.80 24.77 -7.31
CA ALA A 130 34.17 24.74 -6.80
C ALA A 130 34.55 23.35 -6.24
N ILE A 131 33.64 22.71 -5.50
CA ILE A 131 33.84 21.35 -4.99
C ILE A 131 33.97 20.35 -6.14
N ILE A 132 33.06 20.40 -7.13
CA ILE A 132 33.13 19.53 -8.31
C ILE A 132 34.47 19.73 -9.03
N ALA A 133 34.87 20.98 -9.30
CA ALA A 133 36.12 21.28 -9.98
C ALA A 133 37.36 20.68 -9.28
N LYS A 134 37.35 20.55 -7.94
CA LYS A 134 38.45 19.93 -7.17
C LYS A 134 38.65 18.43 -7.46
N TYR A 135 37.61 17.71 -7.90
CA TYR A 135 37.69 16.26 -8.17
C TYR A 135 37.99 15.94 -9.64
N PHE A 136 37.88 16.92 -10.53
CA PHE A 136 38.05 16.74 -11.98
C PHE A 136 39.22 17.55 -12.56
N ASN A 137 39.95 18.28 -11.72
CA ASN A 137 41.22 18.97 -12.02
C ASN A 137 42.34 18.40 -11.16
#